data_AF-A0A959HPE7-F1
#
_entry.id   AF-A0A959HPE7-F1
#
_cell.length_a   1.000
_cell.length_b   1.000
_cell.length_c   1.000
_cell.angle_alpha   90.00
_cell.angle_beta   90.00
_cell.angle_gamma   90.00
#
_symmetry.space_group_name_H-M   'P 1'
#
loop_
_entity.id
_entity.type
_entity.pdbx_description
1 polymer ?
#
loop_
_entity_poly.entity_id
_entity_poly.type
_entity_poly.pdbx_seq_one_letter_code
_entity_poly.pdbx_strand_id
1 'polypeptide(L)' 'MISVDSKYKDILLEAVEDLMYKISLELNNMKGGPLTAERKKLTNKQKTLEEVQHLIFQSDQ' A
#
# COMPACT_ATOMS: atom_id res chain seq x y z
N MET A 1 -19.64 -1.31 -2.19
CA MET A 1 -18.73 -2.37 -2.64
C MET A 1 -18.02 -1.84 -3.87
N ILE A 2 -16.69 -1.75 -3.84
CA ILE A 2 -15.92 -1.32 -5.02
C ILE A 2 -15.93 -2.49 -6.00
N SER A 3 -16.41 -2.26 -7.22
CA SER A 3 -16.33 -3.24 -8.29
C SER A 3 -15.15 -2.84 -9.17
N VAL A 4 -14.09 -3.66 -9.16
CA VAL A 4 -12.95 -3.51 -10.05
C VAL A 4 -13.23 -4.43 -11.24
N ASP A 5 -13.09 -3.90 -12.45
CA ASP A 5 -13.17 -4.72 -13.66
C ASP A 5 -12.00 -5.71 -13.66
N SER A 6 -12.30 -7.00 -13.79
CA SER A 6 -11.32 -8.09 -13.65
C SER A 6 -10.12 -7.93 -14.59
N LYS A 7 -10.29 -7.31 -15.76
CA LYS A 7 -9.19 -7.03 -16.69
C LYS A 7 -8.11 -6.09 -16.12
N TYR A 8 -8.45 -5.29 -15.11
CA TYR A 8 -7.55 -4.33 -14.48
C TYR A 8 -7.03 -4.81 -13.13
N LYS A 9 -7.53 -5.93 -12.60
CA LYS A 9 -7.19 -6.39 -11.26
C LYS A 9 -5.69 -6.62 -11.09
N ASP A 10 -5.08 -7.37 -11.99
CA ASP A 10 -3.67 -7.74 -11.90
C ASP A 10 -2.75 -6.51 -11.95
N ILE A 11 -3.00 -5.59 -12.89
CA ILE A 11 -2.19 -4.37 -13.02
C ILE A 11 -2.38 -3.42 -11.82
N LEU A 12 -3.57 -3.40 -11.22
CA LEU A 12 -3.81 -2.61 -10.01
C LEU A 12 -3.13 -3.22 -8.78
N LEU A 13 -3.12 -4.55 -8.65
CA LEU A 13 -2.39 -5.23 -7.57
C LEU A 13 -0.89 -5.00 -7.71
N GLU A 14 -0.33 -5.18 -8.91
CA GLU A 14 1.09 -4.92 -9.19
C GLU A 14 1.47 -3.47 -8.84
N ALA A 15 0.66 -2.49 -9.27
CA ALA A 15 0.91 -1.09 -8.95
C ALA A 15 0.88 -0.80 -7.44
N VAL A 16 -0.03 -1.43 -6.70
CA VAL A 16 -0.12 -1.28 -5.24
C VAL A 16 1.08 -1.90 -4.55
N GLU A 17 1.50 -3.09 -4.97
CA GLU A 17 2.69 -3.78 -4.45
C GLU A 17 3.97 -2.95 -4.67
N ASP A 18 4.12 -2.37 -5.86
CA ASP A 18 5.22 -1.46 -6.19
C ASP A 18 5.26 -0.22 -5.29
N LEU A 19 4.09 0.38 -5.01
CA LEU A 19 3.99 1.52 -4.12
C LEU A 19 4.32 1.15 -2.67
N MET A 20 3.85 -0.01 -2.21
CA MET A 20 4.17 -0.54 -0.88
C MET A 20 5.67 -0.80 -0.75
N TYR A 21 6.30 -1.39 -1.77
CA TYR A 21 7.75 -1.61 -1.80
C TYR A 21 8.52 -0.30 -1.67
N LYS A 22 8.17 0.74 -2.44
CA LYS A 22 8.83 2.06 -2.35
C LYS A 22 8.72 2.67 -0.95
N ILE A 23 7.53 2.63 -0.35
CA ILE A 23 7.33 3.12 1.02
C ILE A 23 8.15 2.30 2.04
N SER A 24 8.26 0.99 1.83
CA SER A 24 9.07 0.12 2.71
C SER A 24 10.55 0.52 2.69
N LEU A 25 11.08 0.91 1.53
CA LEU A 25 12.46 1.40 1.39
C LEU A 25 12.65 2.72 2.14
N GLU A 26 11.71 3.66 2.00
CA GLU A 26 11.75 4.93 2.72
C GLU A 26 11.68 4.73 4.25
N LEU A 27 10.77 3.87 4.72
CA LEU A 27 10.65 3.54 6.14
C LEU A 27 11.89 2.82 6.68
N ASN A 28 12.53 1.97 5.87
CA ASN A 28 13.76 1.28 6.25
C ASN A 28 14.91 2.27 6.51
N ASN A 29 15.01 3.34 5.73
CA ASN A 29 16.00 4.41 5.96
C ASN A 29 15.78 5.15 7.29
N MET A 30 14.57 5.09 7.86
CA MET A 30 14.20 5.71 9.14
C MET A 30 14.15 4.71 10.31
N LYS A 31 14.52 3.44 10.07
CA LYS A 31 14.42 2.36 11.04
C LYS A 31 15.40 2.56 12.21
N GLY A 32 14.93 2.27 13.43
CA GLY A 32 15.70 2.48 14.65
C GLY A 32 15.81 3.95 15.09
N GLY A 33 15.41 4.90 14.24
CA GLY A 33 15.32 6.32 14.57
C GLY A 33 14.05 6.70 15.33
N PRO A 34 13.93 7.98 15.73
CA PRO A 34 12.76 8.52 16.42
C PRO A 34 11.47 8.37 15.61
N LEU A 35 10.32 8.35 16.28
CA LEU A 35 9.01 8.31 15.64
C LEU A 35 8.58 9.72 15.18
N THR A 36 9.21 10.20 14.11
CA THR A 36 8.94 11.52 13.53
C THR A 36 7.54 11.59 12.90
N ALA A 37 7.03 12.81 12.67
CA ALA A 37 5.76 13.01 11.98
C ALA A 37 5.78 12.43 10.55
N GLU A 38 6.93 12.51 9.87
CA GLU A 38 7.14 11.93 8.55
C GLU A 38 7.07 10.40 8.57
N ARG A 39 7.76 9.75 9.52
CA ARG A 39 7.68 8.30 9.69
C ARG A 39 6.25 7.84 9.96
N LYS A 40 5.51 8.55 10.81
CA LYS A 40 4.07 8.29 11.06
C LYS A 40 3.25 8.42 9.77
N LYS A 41 3.50 9.45 8.97
CA LYS A 41 2.82 9.66 7.68
C LYS A 41 3.10 8.50 6.72
N LEU A 42 4.35 8.05 6.60
CA LEU A 42 4.71 6.91 5.75
C LEU A 42 4.10 5.60 6.23
N THR A 43 4.11 5.34 7.55
CA THR A 43 3.43 4.18 8.12
C THR A 43 1.92 4.20 7.86
N ASN A 44 1.28 5.36 7.96
CA ASN A 44 -0.14 5.48 7.64
C ASN A 44 -0.41 5.25 6.15
N LYS A 45 0.44 5.79 5.27
CA LYS A 45 0.34 5.53 3.82
C LYS A 45 0.46 4.03 3.51
N GLN A 46 1.40 3.33 4.15
CA GLN A 46 1.55 1.89 3.97
C GLN A 46 0.26 1.14 4.35
N LYS A 47 -0.33 1.45 5.51
CA LYS A 47 -1.61 0.86 5.95
C LYS A 47 -2.74 1.12 4.96
N THR A 48 -2.85 2.36 4.45
CA THR A 48 -3.87 2.68 3.45
C THR A 48 -3.68 1.89 2.16
N LEU A 49 -2.44 1.64 1.73
CA LEU A 49 -2.19 0.79 0.57
C LEU A 49 -2.54 -0.67 0.83
N GLU A 50 -2.26 -1.19 2.03
CA GLU A 50 -2.69 -2.54 2.43
C GLU A 50 -4.22 -2.68 2.39
N GLU A 51 -4.95 -1.68 2.87
CA GLU A 51 -6.42 -1.63 2.75
C GLU A 51 -6.88 -1.64 1.29
N VAL A 52 -6.24 -0.84 0.42
CA VAL A 52 -6.54 -0.81 -1.02
C VAL A 52 -6.24 -2.15 -1.69
N GLN A 53 -5.11 -2.79 -1.36
CA GLN A 53 -4.76 -4.12 -1.85
C GLN A 53 -5.85 -5.14 -1.47
N HIS A 54 -6.32 -5.12 -0.22
CA HIS A 54 -7.39 -6.00 0.24
C HIS A 54 -8.70 -5.75 -0.52
N LEU A 55 -9.07 -4.49 -0.76
CA LEU A 55 -10.27 -4.14 -1.52
C LEU A 55 -10.20 -4.61 -2.98
N ILE A 56 -9.05 -4.48 -3.64
CA ILE A 56 -8.84 -4.97 -5.01
C ILE A 56 -8.83 -6.52 -5.03
N PHE A 57 -8.26 -7.16 -4.03
CA PHE A 57 -8.25 -8.61 -3.96
C PHE A 57 -9.68 -9.17 -3.78
N GLN A 58 -10.49 -8.53 -2.93
CA GLN A 58 -11.86 -8.94 -2.58
C GLN A 58 -12.91 -8.53 -3.62
N SER A 59 -12.60 -7.68 -4.59
CA SER A 59 -13.57 -7.18 -5.57
C SER A 59 -14.14 -8.25 -6.53
N ASP A 60 -13.62 -9.48 -6.48
CA ASP A 60 -14.06 -10.62 -7.30
C ASP A 60 -15.07 -11.54 -6.60
N GLN A 61 -15.44 -11.25 -5.34
CA GLN A 61 -16.54 -11.93 -4.63
C GLN A 61 -17.87 -11.26 -4.90
#